data_AF-A0A958GF46-F1
#
_entry.id   AF-A0A958GF46-F1
#
_cell.length_a   1.000
_cell.length_b   1.000
_cell.length_c   1.000
_cell.angle_alpha   90.00
_cell.angle_beta   90.00
_cell.angle_gamma   90.00
#
_symmetry.space_group_name_H-M   'P 1'
#
loop_
_entity.id
_entity.type
_entity.pdbx_description
1 polymer ?
#
loop_
_entity_poly.entity_id
_entity_poly.type
_entity_poly.pdbx_seq_one_letter_code
_entity_poly.pdbx_strand_id
1 'polypeptide(L)'
;MQEEVPKNISETELHERARTGAKIDLRIELQRLERMIEDLAVDYEKFFMQILPFAPEKPRKAVELLIRQLLKAPFHNSATKYKLTSLRSRYQMFRTKWERIERQREEGIYIKDVFKADIRERNRFEDEKSQTTEGKTSKSMQALFNSYKTALEKSTGKAANLNYEKFKKQLLDRAKAFRKTNGDKKMKFTIKEKNGRVTVAIKAG
;
A
#
# COMPACT_ATOMS: atom_id res chain seq x y z
N MET A 1 -5.98 -8.23 -29.77
CA MET A 1 -5.17 -9.16 -28.96
C MET A 1 -6.11 -9.85 -27.99
N GLN A 2 -6.55 -11.05 -28.32
CA GLN A 2 -7.42 -11.87 -27.47
C GLN A 2 -6.51 -12.90 -26.78
N GLU A 3 -6.48 -12.88 -25.46
CA GLU A 3 -5.76 -13.87 -24.64
C GLU A 3 -6.46 -15.23 -24.75
N GLU A 4 -5.73 -16.23 -25.24
CA GLU A 4 -6.20 -17.61 -25.25
C GLU A 4 -6.27 -18.15 -23.82
N VAL A 5 -7.50 -18.34 -23.34
CA VAL A 5 -7.82 -19.06 -22.12
C VAL A 5 -7.36 -20.52 -22.29
N PRO A 6 -6.53 -21.08 -21.41
CA PRO A 6 -6.04 -22.45 -21.57
C PRO A 6 -7.20 -23.45 -21.53
N LYS A 7 -7.33 -24.21 -22.62
CA LYS A 7 -8.31 -25.28 -22.85
C LYS A 7 -8.41 -26.20 -21.64
N ASN A 8 -9.65 -26.41 -21.21
CA ASN A 8 -10.06 -27.38 -20.21
C ASN A 8 -9.58 -28.77 -20.64
N ILE A 9 -8.65 -29.37 -19.88
CA ILE A 9 -8.10 -30.70 -20.14
C ILE A 9 -9.27 -31.69 -20.14
N SER A 10 -9.44 -32.40 -21.24
CA SER A 10 -10.57 -33.32 -21.43
C SER A 10 -10.48 -34.52 -20.49
N GLU A 11 -11.62 -35.03 -20.01
CA GLU A 11 -11.69 -36.26 -19.20
C GLU A 11 -10.97 -37.45 -19.87
N THR A 12 -10.91 -37.43 -21.20
CA THR A 12 -10.23 -38.41 -22.04
C THR A 12 -8.71 -38.46 -21.82
N GLU A 13 -8.06 -37.31 -21.65
CA GLU A 13 -6.61 -37.23 -21.35
C GLU A 13 -6.28 -37.68 -19.92
N LEU A 14 -7.21 -37.50 -18.98
CA LEU A 14 -7.08 -38.01 -17.61
C LEU A 14 -7.13 -39.55 -17.59
N HIS A 15 -7.96 -40.15 -18.44
CA HIS A 15 -8.05 -41.61 -18.58
C HIS A 15 -6.85 -42.23 -19.31
N GLU A 16 -6.25 -41.55 -20.28
CA GLU A 16 -5.02 -42.04 -20.92
C GLU A 16 -3.83 -42.05 -19.95
N ARG A 17 -3.68 -41.03 -19.11
CA ARG A 17 -2.64 -40.99 -18.06
C ARG A 17 -2.82 -42.09 -17.00
N ALA A 18 -4.06 -42.49 -16.72
CA ALA A 18 -4.36 -43.62 -15.87
C ALA A 18 -4.05 -44.98 -16.55
N ARG A 19 -4.18 -45.08 -17.87
CA ARG A 19 -3.85 -46.28 -18.66
C ARG A 19 -2.35 -46.50 -18.85
N THR A 20 -1.51 -45.46 -18.82
CA THR A 20 -0.07 -45.59 -19.07
C THR A 20 0.68 -46.34 -17.97
N GLY A 21 0.05 -46.70 -16.84
CA GLY A 21 0.71 -47.46 -15.78
C GLY A 21 1.96 -46.77 -15.23
N ALA A 22 2.08 -45.46 -15.40
CA ALA A 22 3.11 -44.69 -14.75
C ALA A 22 2.81 -44.77 -13.25
N LYS A 23 3.62 -45.52 -12.51
CA LYS A 23 3.64 -45.47 -11.04
C LYS A 23 3.62 -43.99 -10.68
N ILE A 24 2.49 -43.49 -10.17
CA ILE A 24 2.39 -42.11 -9.68
C ILE A 24 3.46 -42.02 -8.59
N ASP A 25 4.52 -41.27 -8.85
CA ASP A 25 5.53 -41.06 -7.83
C ASP A 25 4.92 -40.16 -6.76
N LEU A 26 4.47 -40.80 -5.69
CA LEU A 26 3.88 -40.12 -4.53
C LEU A 26 4.81 -39.03 -3.98
N ARG A 27 6.13 -39.13 -4.20
CA ARG A 27 7.08 -38.08 -3.80
C ARG A 27 6.90 -36.82 -4.65
N ILE A 28 6.74 -36.97 -5.97
CA ILE A 28 6.54 -35.85 -6.90
C ILE A 28 5.20 -35.17 -6.61
N GLU A 29 4.12 -35.93 -6.40
CA GLU A 29 2.82 -35.35 -6.07
C GLU A 29 2.81 -34.64 -4.70
N LEU A 30 3.60 -35.12 -3.72
CA LEU A 30 3.78 -34.41 -2.46
C LEU A 30 4.57 -33.09 -2.61
N GLN A 31 5.61 -33.07 -3.45
CA GLN A 31 6.34 -31.84 -3.78
C GLN A 31 5.42 -30.85 -4.48
N ARG A 32 4.59 -31.33 -5.41
CA ARG A 32 3.57 -30.52 -6.06
C ARG A 32 2.57 -29.95 -5.07
N LEU A 33 2.05 -30.78 -4.15
CA LEU A 33 1.15 -30.33 -3.10
C LEU A 33 1.79 -29.24 -2.23
N GLU A 34 3.04 -29.42 -1.82
CA GLU A 34 3.78 -28.45 -1.04
C GLU A 34 3.87 -27.09 -1.74
N ARG A 35 4.27 -27.09 -3.02
CA ARG A 35 4.34 -25.88 -3.83
C ARG A 35 2.97 -25.22 -4.00
N MET A 36 1.93 -26.00 -4.27
CA MET A 36 0.56 -25.47 -4.40
C MET A 36 0.06 -24.82 -3.09
N ILE A 37 0.43 -25.35 -1.92
CA ILE A 37 0.10 -24.74 -0.62
C ILE A 37 0.82 -23.41 -0.45
N GLU A 38 2.08 -23.32 -0.87
CA GLU A 38 2.89 -22.09 -0.77
C GLU A 38 2.39 -21.00 -1.72
N ASP A 39 2.12 -21.36 -2.98
CA ASP A 39 1.54 -20.46 -3.97
C ASP A 39 0.16 -19.95 -3.50
N LEU A 40 -0.68 -20.84 -2.94
CA LEU A 40 -1.97 -20.47 -2.38
C LEU A 40 -1.83 -19.47 -1.23
N ALA A 41 -0.84 -19.65 -0.36
CA ALA A 41 -0.58 -18.71 0.73
C ALA A 41 -0.18 -17.32 0.22
N VAL A 42 0.66 -17.26 -0.81
CA VAL A 42 1.03 -15.99 -1.46
C VAL A 42 -0.18 -15.32 -2.08
N ASP A 43 -1.05 -16.06 -2.76
CA ASP A 43 -2.24 -15.50 -3.40
C ASP A 43 -3.25 -14.97 -2.38
N TYR A 44 -3.42 -15.63 -1.23
CA TYR A 44 -4.22 -15.09 -0.13
C TYR A 44 -3.63 -13.80 0.43
N GLU A 45 -2.30 -13.70 0.60
CA GLU A 45 -1.66 -12.46 1.03
C GLU A 45 -1.89 -11.32 0.01
N LYS A 46 -1.77 -11.60 -1.30
CA LYS A 46 -2.10 -10.61 -2.35
C LYS A 46 -3.55 -10.16 -2.28
N PHE A 47 -4.48 -11.08 -2.02
CA PHE A 47 -5.89 -10.77 -1.82
C PHE A 47 -6.11 -9.87 -0.59
N PHE A 48 -5.47 -10.16 0.54
CA PHE A 48 -5.54 -9.30 1.73
C PHE A 48 -4.87 -7.94 1.54
N MET A 49 -3.87 -7.85 0.65
CA MET A 49 -3.25 -6.58 0.25
C MET A 49 -4.08 -5.80 -0.77
N GLN A 50 -5.26 -6.29 -1.17
CA GLN A 50 -6.12 -5.69 -2.21
C GLN A 50 -5.44 -5.62 -3.59
N ILE A 51 -4.42 -6.46 -3.83
CA ILE A 51 -3.79 -6.61 -5.16
C ILE A 51 -4.68 -7.49 -6.03
N LEU A 52 -5.22 -8.57 -5.45
CA LEU A 52 -6.23 -9.40 -6.10
C LEU A 52 -7.64 -8.97 -5.65
N PRO A 53 -8.61 -8.86 -6.58
CA PRO A 53 -9.97 -8.42 -6.25
C PRO A 53 -10.79 -9.50 -5.54
N PHE A 54 -10.52 -10.78 -5.81
CA PHE A 54 -11.30 -11.91 -5.31
C PHE A 54 -10.41 -12.93 -4.61
N ALA A 55 -10.99 -13.66 -3.66
CA ALA A 55 -10.31 -14.75 -2.95
C ALA A 55 -9.90 -15.86 -3.93
N PRO A 56 -8.73 -16.50 -3.75
CA PRO A 56 -8.21 -17.54 -4.63
C PRO A 56 -8.93 -18.89 -4.41
N GLU A 57 -10.23 -18.93 -4.70
CA GLU A 57 -11.11 -20.10 -4.51
C GLU A 57 -10.76 -21.30 -5.40
N LYS A 58 -10.41 -21.03 -6.67
CA LYS A 58 -10.02 -22.07 -7.63
C LYS A 58 -8.77 -22.84 -7.17
N PRO A 59 -7.62 -22.20 -6.88
CA PRO A 59 -6.45 -22.91 -6.39
C PRO A 59 -6.67 -23.55 -5.01
N ARG A 60 -7.49 -22.95 -4.13
CA ARG A 60 -7.89 -23.59 -2.85
C ARG A 60 -8.56 -24.94 -3.09
N LYS A 61 -9.59 -24.99 -3.94
CA LYS A 61 -10.29 -26.23 -4.28
C LYS A 61 -9.36 -27.27 -4.93
N ALA A 62 -8.40 -26.83 -5.74
CA ALA A 62 -7.41 -27.72 -6.35
C ALA A 62 -6.49 -28.37 -5.29
N VAL A 63 -6.01 -27.60 -4.31
CA VAL A 63 -5.24 -28.12 -3.17
C VAL A 63 -6.06 -29.12 -2.36
N GLU A 64 -7.31 -28.80 -2.03
CA GLU A 64 -8.19 -29.69 -1.27
C GLU A 64 -8.50 -31.00 -2.01
N LEU A 65 -8.65 -30.94 -3.34
CA LEU A 65 -8.83 -32.13 -4.16
C LEU A 65 -7.58 -33.00 -4.13
N LEU A 66 -6.38 -32.40 -4.30
CA LEU A 66 -5.12 -33.13 -4.28
C LEU A 66 -4.84 -33.77 -2.91
N ILE A 67 -5.12 -33.06 -1.81
CA ILE A 67 -5.04 -33.64 -0.46
C ILE A 67 -5.96 -34.85 -0.32
N ARG A 68 -7.22 -34.76 -0.79
CA ARG A 68 -8.19 -35.87 -0.75
C ARG A 68 -7.74 -37.07 -1.59
N GLN A 69 -7.15 -36.83 -2.76
CA GLN A 69 -6.61 -37.88 -3.62
C GLN A 69 -5.41 -38.57 -2.95
N LEU A 70 -4.47 -37.79 -2.42
CA LEU A 70 -3.28 -38.32 -1.75
C LEU A 70 -3.65 -39.09 -0.49
N LEU A 71 -4.66 -38.69 0.29
CA LEU A 71 -5.12 -39.45 1.46
C LEU A 71 -5.64 -40.86 1.12
N LYS A 72 -6.16 -41.07 -0.09
CA LYS A 72 -6.65 -42.37 -0.57
C LYS A 72 -5.56 -43.21 -1.25
N ALA A 73 -4.38 -42.64 -1.49
CA ALA A 73 -3.31 -43.32 -2.20
C ALA A 73 -2.62 -44.38 -1.31
N PRO A 74 -2.20 -45.53 -1.87
CA PRO A 74 -1.46 -46.54 -1.12
C PRO A 74 -0.03 -46.06 -0.85
N PHE A 75 0.25 -45.59 0.38
CA PHE A 75 1.61 -45.25 0.80
C PHE A 75 2.35 -46.48 1.29
N HIS A 76 3.44 -46.84 0.61
CA HIS A 76 4.33 -47.93 1.04
C HIS A 76 5.43 -47.47 2.01
N ASN A 77 5.71 -46.16 2.08
CA ASN A 77 6.78 -45.60 2.91
C ASN A 77 6.20 -44.71 4.02
N SER A 78 6.56 -45.00 5.27
CA SER A 78 6.21 -44.21 6.45
C SER A 78 6.63 -42.73 6.32
N ALA A 79 7.82 -42.43 5.79
CA ALA A 79 8.29 -41.05 5.61
C ALA A 79 7.37 -40.22 4.70
N THR A 80 6.89 -40.83 3.62
CA THR A 80 5.96 -40.22 2.66
C THR A 80 4.60 -39.92 3.31
N LYS A 81 4.12 -40.83 4.17
CA LYS A 81 2.90 -40.63 4.98
C LYS A 81 3.05 -39.50 6.02
N TYR A 82 4.21 -39.41 6.67
CA TYR A 82 4.50 -38.32 7.61
C TYR A 82 4.54 -36.96 6.88
N LYS A 83 5.18 -36.89 5.70
CA LYS A 83 5.20 -35.67 4.89
C LYS A 83 3.79 -35.22 4.49
N LEU A 84 2.91 -36.13 4.05
CA LEU A 84 1.51 -35.79 3.78
C LEU A 84 0.80 -35.24 5.01
N THR A 85 0.97 -35.89 6.17
CA THR A 85 0.36 -35.45 7.44
C THR A 85 0.83 -34.04 7.81
N SER A 86 2.14 -33.78 7.68
CA SER A 86 2.73 -32.46 7.93
C SER A 86 2.18 -31.39 6.98
N LEU A 87 2.12 -31.67 5.67
CA LEU A 87 1.56 -30.76 4.67
C LEU A 87 0.08 -30.46 4.91
N ARG A 88 -0.70 -31.47 5.31
CA ARG A 88 -2.10 -31.30 5.69
C ARG A 88 -2.25 -30.38 6.91
N SER A 89 -1.44 -30.58 7.95
CA SER A 89 -1.45 -29.71 9.14
C SER A 89 -1.07 -28.26 8.78
N ARG A 90 -0.05 -28.08 7.93
CA ARG A 90 0.35 -26.76 7.42
C ARG A 90 -0.78 -26.08 6.64
N TYR A 91 -1.45 -26.81 5.75
CA TYR A 91 -2.63 -26.31 5.03
C TYR A 91 -3.75 -25.91 6.00
N GLN A 92 -4.06 -26.73 7.00
CA GLN A 92 -5.12 -26.42 7.96
C GLN A 92 -4.79 -25.17 8.79
N MET A 93 -3.54 -24.97 9.19
CA MET A 93 -3.09 -23.76 9.88
C MET A 93 -3.32 -22.51 9.03
N PHE A 94 -2.94 -22.57 7.75
CA PHE A 94 -3.16 -21.46 6.82
C PHE A 94 -4.65 -21.20 6.59
N ARG A 95 -5.45 -22.25 6.40
CA ARG A 95 -6.90 -22.14 6.24
C ARG A 95 -7.55 -21.42 7.42
N THR A 96 -7.25 -21.84 8.66
CA THR A 96 -7.78 -21.17 9.86
C THR A 96 -7.34 -19.70 9.93
N LYS A 97 -6.09 -19.39 9.55
CA LYS A 97 -5.60 -18.01 9.47
C LYS A 97 -6.41 -17.19 8.45
N TRP A 98 -6.65 -17.73 7.26
CA TRP A 98 -7.39 -17.06 6.20
C TRP A 98 -8.84 -16.81 6.59
N GLU A 99 -9.55 -17.82 7.09
CA GLU A 99 -10.94 -17.71 7.57
C GLU A 99 -11.07 -16.63 8.66
N ARG A 100 -10.12 -16.57 9.60
CA ARG A 100 -10.10 -15.52 10.63
C ARG A 100 -9.93 -14.13 10.02
N ILE A 101 -9.03 -13.97 9.04
CA ILE A 101 -8.78 -12.67 8.39
C ILE A 101 -9.98 -12.24 7.54
N GLU A 102 -10.57 -13.17 6.79
CA GLU A 102 -11.78 -12.93 6.00
C GLU A 102 -12.92 -12.45 6.90
N ARG A 103 -13.15 -13.13 8.02
CA ARG A 103 -14.12 -12.69 9.02
C ARG A 103 -13.82 -11.30 9.58
N GLN A 104 -12.57 -11.02 9.95
CA GLN A 104 -12.17 -9.69 10.42
C GLN A 104 -12.39 -8.60 9.36
N ARG A 105 -12.23 -8.95 8.08
CA ARG A 105 -12.46 -8.03 6.96
C ARG A 105 -13.95 -7.80 6.72
N GLU A 106 -14.78 -8.84 6.81
CA GLU A 106 -16.25 -8.72 6.75
C GLU A 106 -16.81 -7.87 7.90
N GLU A 107 -16.27 -8.04 9.10
CA GLU A 107 -16.62 -7.26 10.29
C GLU A 107 -16.02 -5.83 10.26
N GLY A 108 -15.10 -5.52 9.32
CA GLY A 108 -14.42 -4.23 9.22
C GLY A 108 -13.35 -3.97 10.29
N ILE A 109 -12.99 -4.99 11.07
CA ILE A 109 -12.05 -4.92 12.20
C ILE A 109 -10.61 -5.25 11.75
N TYR A 110 -10.41 -5.65 10.49
CA TYR A 110 -9.09 -6.01 10.00
C TYR A 110 -8.10 -4.83 10.13
N ILE A 111 -7.09 -4.99 10.98
CA ILE A 111 -6.18 -3.92 11.44
C ILE A 111 -5.55 -3.16 10.27
N LYS A 112 -5.19 -3.84 9.17
CA LYS A 112 -4.61 -3.17 7.99
C LYS A 112 -5.63 -2.30 7.26
N ASP A 113 -6.89 -2.73 7.19
CA ASP A 113 -7.96 -1.97 6.55
C ASP A 113 -8.39 -0.79 7.42
N VAL A 114 -8.50 -0.97 8.74
CA VAL A 114 -8.77 0.12 9.70
C VAL A 114 -7.65 1.17 9.64
N PHE A 115 -6.39 0.73 9.65
CA PHE A 115 -5.25 1.64 9.53
C PHE A 115 -5.26 2.38 8.18
N LYS A 116 -5.52 1.69 7.06
CA LYS A 116 -5.60 2.32 5.74
C LYS A 116 -6.78 3.30 5.64
N ALA A 117 -7.91 3.01 6.30
CA ALA A 117 -9.05 3.91 6.40
C ALA A 117 -8.72 5.17 7.21
N ASP A 118 -8.10 5.01 8.39
CA ASP A 118 -7.63 6.12 9.23
C ASP A 118 -6.66 7.04 8.47
N ILE A 119 -5.69 6.47 7.76
CA ILE A 119 -4.75 7.26 6.94
C ILE A 119 -5.48 8.04 5.84
N ARG A 120 -6.44 7.42 5.15
CA ARG A 120 -7.24 8.09 4.11
C ARG A 120 -8.10 9.22 4.68
N GLU A 121 -8.67 9.02 5.86
CA GLU A 121 -9.46 10.03 6.55
C GLU A 121 -8.60 11.21 7.02
N ARG A 122 -7.45 10.92 7.65
CA ARG A 122 -6.47 11.95 8.04
C ARG A 122 -6.02 12.77 6.83
N ASN A 123 -5.68 12.12 5.72
CA ASN A 123 -5.25 12.82 4.50
C ASN A 123 -6.37 13.69 3.91
N ARG A 124 -7.62 13.19 3.85
CA ARG A 124 -8.77 14.00 3.42
C ARG A 124 -8.95 15.23 4.30
N PHE A 125 -8.86 15.06 5.62
CA PHE A 125 -9.01 16.17 6.56
C PHE A 125 -7.91 17.22 6.41
N GLU A 126 -6.67 16.81 6.19
CA GLU A 126 -5.55 17.72 5.90
C GLU A 126 -5.72 18.45 4.54
N ASP A 127 -6.24 17.76 3.52
CA ASP A 127 -6.56 18.36 2.22
C ASP A 127 -7.71 19.38 2.33
N GLU A 128 -8.78 19.04 3.04
CA GLU A 128 -9.91 19.93 3.32
C GLU A 128 -9.47 21.16 4.10
N LYS A 129 -8.69 20.99 5.18
CA LYS A 129 -8.07 22.10 5.91
C LYS A 129 -7.21 22.97 5.00
N SER A 130 -6.41 22.36 4.13
CA SER A 130 -5.56 23.08 3.18
C SER A 130 -6.36 23.88 2.13
N GLN A 131 -7.61 23.50 1.86
CA GLN A 131 -8.49 24.18 0.90
C GLN A 131 -9.25 25.38 1.49
N THR A 132 -9.39 25.45 2.81
CA THR A 132 -9.97 26.63 3.49
C THR A 132 -9.17 27.91 3.20
N THR A 133 -9.80 29.08 3.33
CA THR A 133 -9.13 30.38 3.14
C THR A 133 -7.94 30.55 4.08
N GLU A 134 -8.09 30.12 5.33
CA GLU A 134 -7.03 30.11 6.34
C GLU A 134 -5.92 29.10 5.99
N GLY A 135 -6.27 27.90 5.55
CA GLY A 135 -5.31 26.88 5.11
C GLY A 135 -4.50 27.30 3.89
N LYS A 136 -5.15 27.87 2.87
CA LYS A 136 -4.49 28.46 1.69
C LYS A 136 -3.53 29.57 2.08
N THR A 137 -3.94 30.44 3.01
CA THR A 137 -3.10 31.52 3.54
C THR A 137 -1.89 30.96 4.28
N SER A 138 -2.09 29.98 5.17
CA SER A 138 -1.01 29.31 5.91
C SER A 138 -0.01 28.61 4.99
N LYS A 139 -0.51 27.87 3.98
CA LYS A 139 0.33 27.19 2.97
C LYS A 139 1.13 28.18 2.14
N SER A 140 0.55 29.31 1.76
CA SER A 140 1.26 30.38 1.04
C SER A 140 2.34 31.05 1.92
N MET A 141 2.08 31.25 3.22
CA MET A 141 3.05 31.79 4.18
C MET A 141 4.22 30.83 4.41
N GLN A 142 3.96 29.52 4.50
CA GLN A 142 5.00 28.49 4.59
C GLN A 142 5.84 28.42 3.31
N ALA A 143 5.23 28.51 2.13
CA ALA A 143 5.97 28.52 0.86
C ALA A 143 6.91 29.74 0.75
N LEU A 144 6.45 30.92 1.19
CA LEU A 144 7.27 32.14 1.29
C LEU A 144 8.41 31.99 2.29
N PHE A 145 8.18 31.34 3.43
CA PHE A 145 9.24 31.08 4.41
C PHE A 145 10.29 30.10 3.89
N ASN A 146 9.87 29.02 3.22
CA ASN A 146 10.77 28.02 2.65
C ASN A 146 11.63 28.62 1.52
N SER A 147 11.04 29.43 0.66
CA SER A 147 11.76 30.16 -0.38
C SER A 147 12.70 31.22 0.21
N TYR A 148 12.34 31.85 1.32
CA TYR A 148 13.22 32.78 2.04
C TYR A 148 14.42 32.06 2.68
N LYS A 149 14.19 30.89 3.31
CA LYS A 149 15.25 30.06 3.90
C LYS A 149 16.25 29.58 2.84
N THR A 150 15.76 29.07 1.72
CA THR A 150 16.61 28.61 0.61
C THR A 150 17.40 29.76 -0.04
N ALA A 151 16.82 30.95 -0.18
CA ALA A 151 17.54 32.14 -0.65
C ALA A 151 18.63 32.60 0.35
N LEU A 152 18.36 32.52 1.66
CA LEU A 152 19.34 32.84 2.71
C LEU A 152 20.50 31.85 2.74
N GLU A 153 20.21 30.56 2.62
CA GLU A 153 21.20 29.49 2.52
C GLU A 153 22.17 29.73 1.35
N LYS A 154 21.63 30.06 0.17
CA LYS A 154 22.44 30.32 -1.04
C LYS A 154 23.30 31.57 -0.95
N SER A 155 22.78 32.63 -0.35
CA SER A 155 23.48 33.93 -0.33
C SER A 155 24.46 34.10 0.84
N THR A 156 24.21 33.45 1.99
CA THR A 156 24.99 33.69 3.21
C THR A 156 25.51 32.43 3.90
N GLY A 157 25.10 31.23 3.47
CA GLY A 157 25.46 29.96 4.11
C GLY A 157 24.92 29.76 5.54
N LYS A 158 24.13 30.70 6.07
CA LYS A 158 23.61 30.68 7.44
C LYS A 158 22.11 30.39 7.44
N ALA A 159 21.73 29.15 7.74
CA ALA A 159 20.32 28.72 7.84
C ALA A 159 19.85 28.43 9.27
N ALA A 160 20.76 28.44 10.25
CA ALA A 160 20.63 27.54 11.39
C ALA A 160 19.55 27.90 12.43
N ASN A 161 19.05 29.15 12.48
CA ASN A 161 18.17 29.61 13.58
C ASN A 161 16.94 30.43 13.14
N LEU A 162 16.37 30.16 11.95
CA LEU A 162 15.15 30.84 11.52
C LEU A 162 13.89 30.27 12.20
N ASN A 163 13.15 31.15 12.88
CA ASN A 163 11.89 30.83 13.55
C ASN A 163 10.70 31.31 12.70
N TYR A 164 9.83 30.38 12.32
CA TYR A 164 8.64 30.63 11.51
C TYR A 164 7.66 31.61 12.16
N GLU A 165 7.43 31.53 13.47
CA GLU A 165 6.51 32.41 14.19
C GLU A 165 6.98 33.87 14.16
N LYS A 166 8.28 34.09 14.35
CA LYS A 166 8.87 35.43 14.25
C LYS A 166 8.74 35.99 12.83
N PHE A 167 8.97 35.15 11.82
CA PHE A 167 8.80 35.53 10.42
C PHE A 167 7.35 35.88 10.08
N LYS A 168 6.39 35.04 10.50
CA LYS A 168 4.96 35.25 10.32
C LYS A 168 4.52 36.57 10.95
N LYS A 169 4.93 36.84 12.20
CA LYS A 169 4.63 38.10 12.90
C LYS A 169 5.15 39.32 12.13
N GLN A 170 6.41 39.28 11.68
CA GLN A 170 6.99 40.36 10.87
C GLN A 170 6.24 40.57 9.55
N LEU A 171 5.80 39.50 8.89
CA LEU A 171 5.04 39.58 7.64
C LEU A 171 3.66 40.23 7.86
N LEU A 172 2.98 39.87 8.95
CA LEU A 172 1.70 40.47 9.36
C LEU A 172 1.85 41.96 9.68
N ASP A 173 2.90 42.34 10.40
CA ASP A 173 3.16 43.75 10.73
C ASP A 173 3.44 44.58 9.48
N ARG A 174 4.22 44.03 8.52
CA ARG A 174 4.45 44.66 7.20
C ARG A 174 3.16 44.76 6.38
N ALA A 175 2.32 43.74 6.40
CA ALA A 175 1.01 43.76 5.72
C ALA A 175 0.10 44.86 6.28
N LYS A 176 0.02 44.98 7.62
CA LYS A 176 -0.74 46.03 8.30
C LYS A 176 -0.22 47.43 7.95
N ALA A 177 1.10 47.63 7.93
CA ALA A 177 1.71 48.89 7.57
C ALA A 177 1.41 49.28 6.10
N PHE A 178 1.50 48.31 5.18
CA PHE A 178 1.17 48.51 3.77
C PHE A 178 -0.32 48.82 3.55
N ARG A 179 -1.22 48.14 4.26
CA ARG A 179 -2.66 48.42 4.20
C ARG A 179 -3.01 49.85 4.62
N LYS A 180 -2.34 50.38 5.65
CA LYS A 180 -2.54 51.77 6.10
C LYS A 180 -2.12 52.82 5.06
N THR A 181 -1.11 52.52 4.23
CA THR A 181 -0.57 53.46 3.23
C THR A 181 -1.22 53.30 1.86
N ASN A 182 -1.62 52.09 1.47
CA ASN A 182 -2.09 51.76 0.11
C ASN A 182 -3.56 51.32 0.03
N GLY A 183 -4.29 51.27 1.16
CA GLY A 183 -5.69 50.83 1.23
C GLY A 183 -5.86 49.32 1.02
N ASP A 184 -7.07 48.88 0.65
CA ASP A 184 -7.46 47.46 0.47
C ASP A 184 -7.08 46.87 -0.91
N LYS A 185 -5.97 47.33 -1.50
CA LYS A 185 -5.45 46.77 -2.75
C LYS A 185 -4.85 45.38 -2.51
N LYS A 186 -4.95 44.50 -3.51
CA LYS A 186 -4.37 43.15 -3.46
C LYS A 186 -2.86 43.25 -3.25
N MET A 187 -2.33 42.49 -2.29
CA MET A 187 -0.90 42.46 -1.95
C MET A 187 -0.26 41.17 -2.46
N LYS A 188 0.89 41.28 -3.11
CA LYS A 188 1.74 40.12 -3.46
C LYS A 188 3.10 40.24 -2.75
N PHE A 189 3.43 39.23 -1.95
CA PHE A 189 4.76 39.12 -1.33
C PHE A 189 5.74 38.46 -2.31
N THR A 190 6.90 39.08 -2.51
CA THR A 190 7.98 38.54 -3.35
C THR A 190 9.31 38.65 -2.61
N ILE A 191 10.16 37.64 -2.78
CA ILE A 191 11.53 37.67 -2.24
C ILE A 191 12.41 38.47 -3.20
N LYS A 192 13.16 39.42 -2.67
CA LYS A 192 14.17 40.20 -3.41
C LYS A 192 15.53 40.03 -2.74
N GLU A 193 16.54 39.79 -3.55
CA GLU A 193 17.94 39.78 -3.14
C GLU A 193 18.59 41.10 -3.56
N LYS A 194 19.18 41.84 -2.61
CA LYS A 194 19.92 43.07 -2.89
C LYS A 194 21.20 43.07 -2.07
N ASN A 195 22.36 43.17 -2.73
CA ASN A 195 23.69 43.25 -2.12
C ASN A 195 23.97 42.14 -1.08
N GLY A 196 23.65 40.88 -1.41
CA GLY A 196 23.84 39.74 -0.50
C GLY A 196 22.84 39.67 0.67
N ARG A 197 21.84 40.57 0.72
CA ARG A 197 20.76 40.56 1.72
C ARG A 197 19.44 40.12 1.09
N VAL A 198 18.87 39.03 1.60
CA VAL A 198 17.55 38.53 1.20
C VAL A 198 16.48 39.27 2.00
N THR A 199 15.47 39.85 1.32
CA THR A 199 14.37 40.56 1.96
C THR A 199 13.03 40.22 1.31
N VAL A 200 11.95 40.16 2.11
CA VAL A 200 10.58 40.01 1.59
C VAL A 200 10.01 41.40 1.27
N ALA A 201 9.71 41.65 0.00
CA ALA A 201 9.10 42.87 -0.51
C ALA A 201 7.61 42.67 -0.81
N ILE A 202 6.81 43.74 -0.66
CA ILE A 202 5.38 43.75 -1.00
C ILE A 202 5.21 44.55 -2.30
N LYS A 203 4.48 43.99 -3.26
CA LYS A 203 4.04 44.69 -4.47
C LYS A 203 2.52 44.84 -4.44
N ALA A 204 2.02 46.02 -4.80
CA ALA A 204 0.60 46.21 -5.11
C ALA A 204 0.28 45.42 -6.39
N GLY A 205 -0.77 44.61 -6.33
CA GLY A 205 -1.31 43.85 -7.45
C GLY A 205 -2.51 44.52 -8.08
#